data_AF-A0ABD3A7T8-F1
#
_entry.id   AF-A0ABD3A7T8-F1
#
_cell.length_a   1.000
_cell.length_b   1.000
_cell.length_c   1.000
_cell.angle_alpha   90.00
_cell.angle_beta   90.00
_cell.angle_gamma   90.00
#
_symmetry.space_group_name_H-M   'P 1'
#
loop_
_entity.id
_entity.type
_entity.pdbx_description
1 polymer ?
#
loop_
_entity_poly.entity_id
_entity_poly.type
_entity_poly.pdbx_seq_one_letter_code
_entity_poly.pdbx_strand_id
1 'polypeptide(L)'
;MTFYDDDEEESSYFLNEQIEIAVQRGVKVLKLDLYNQGYIVPDTIFEAKSLTDLYVKGCKFVNNGRLFLLCDHIRYLCLMNIDIDDDILGRFIKGCPLIYDLVIDNCKGLIIIYVVNHNSLKKLHIRGIDCISIEVDAPFLESVHFEVEEGPHFLELHASEYLKILLLIRTYISDTFFNNFSKKFPKLEILNITHCYYSSESINCTSHSLKHISLSSSGEKKVEINAPNAIKFKYGVHKVHQIFRGVFPSQCESDVYVHCFWNSRNHLSWFLNLNQLVSNLSPSNVTLSLTCDFKTESYKYMGNISNFATYLIEVGKVRLVVQGESSTRAKSYFLDGLFWACRPKTIVLPCMYSDSRQLMELSYKKLVKDRRNQRFFSGLSFGSMI
;
A
#
# COMPACT_ATOMS: atom_id res chain seq x y z
N MET A 1 -21.38 -41.36 22.68
CA MET A 1 -20.73 -41.97 21.50
C MET A 1 -20.54 -40.86 20.49
N THR A 2 -19.43 -40.14 20.63
CA THR A 2 -18.93 -39.24 19.59
C THR A 2 -18.30 -40.14 18.55
N PHE A 3 -18.91 -40.25 17.38
CA PHE A 3 -18.23 -40.78 16.20
C PHE A 3 -17.11 -39.78 15.88
N TYR A 4 -15.89 -40.14 16.24
CA TYR A 4 -14.71 -39.56 15.60
C TYR A 4 -14.67 -40.16 14.19
N ASP A 5 -14.50 -39.31 13.18
CA ASP A 5 -14.43 -39.70 11.78
C ASP A 5 -13.19 -40.57 11.54
N ASP A 6 -13.37 -41.90 11.46
CA ASP A 6 -12.30 -42.86 11.12
C ASP A 6 -11.59 -42.50 9.79
N ASP A 7 -12.31 -41.80 8.87
CA ASP A 7 -11.79 -41.32 7.59
C ASP A 7 -10.70 -40.22 7.72
N GLU A 8 -10.74 -39.40 8.78
CA GLU A 8 -9.72 -38.35 9.02
C GLU A 8 -8.41 -38.92 9.58
N GLU A 9 -8.49 -39.94 10.46
CA GLU A 9 -7.31 -40.60 11.03
C GLU A 9 -6.57 -41.42 9.97
N GLU A 10 -7.28 -42.17 9.11
CA GLU A 10 -6.67 -42.97 8.04
C GLU A 10 -5.98 -42.07 6.99
N SER A 11 -6.60 -40.94 6.67
CA SER A 11 -6.03 -39.92 5.77
C SER A 11 -4.75 -39.28 6.33
N SER A 12 -4.71 -39.02 7.64
CA SER A 12 -3.54 -38.47 8.33
C SER A 12 -2.36 -39.45 8.36
N TYR A 13 -2.64 -40.74 8.60
CA TYR A 13 -1.61 -41.79 8.59
C TYR A 13 -0.96 -41.93 7.21
N PHE A 14 -1.77 -42.00 6.15
CA PHE A 14 -1.26 -42.10 4.78
C PHE A 14 -0.41 -40.90 4.39
N LEU A 15 -0.80 -39.68 4.79
CA LEU A 15 -0.01 -38.47 4.52
C LEU A 15 1.34 -38.50 5.25
N ASN A 16 1.37 -38.98 6.50
CA ASN A 16 2.62 -39.15 7.25
C ASN A 16 3.60 -40.10 6.52
N GLU A 17 3.10 -41.25 6.03
CA GLU A 17 3.91 -42.21 5.29
C GLU A 17 4.48 -41.59 4.00
N GLN A 18 3.66 -40.84 3.25
CA GLN A 18 4.11 -40.14 2.05
C GLN A 18 5.19 -39.10 2.32
N ILE A 19 5.04 -38.33 3.40
CA ILE A 19 6.03 -37.35 3.84
C ILE A 19 7.34 -38.06 4.21
N GLU A 20 7.27 -39.16 4.95
CA GLU A 20 8.46 -39.92 5.32
C GLU A 20 9.20 -40.45 4.09
N ILE A 21 8.47 -41.02 3.12
CA ILE A 21 9.05 -41.47 1.85
C ILE A 21 9.69 -40.30 1.09
N ALA A 22 9.06 -39.13 1.07
CA ALA A 22 9.59 -37.94 0.41
C ALA A 22 10.91 -37.47 1.06
N VAL A 23 10.94 -37.43 2.39
CA VAL A 23 12.14 -37.09 3.18
C VAL A 23 13.27 -38.09 2.92
N GLN A 24 12.99 -39.40 2.98
CA GLN A 24 13.97 -40.45 2.70
C GLN A 24 14.53 -40.39 1.27
N ARG A 25 13.72 -39.96 0.30
CA ARG A 25 14.12 -39.79 -1.10
C ARG A 25 14.91 -38.50 -1.38
N GLY A 26 15.18 -37.70 -0.35
CA GLY A 26 16.00 -36.50 -0.50
C GLY A 26 15.29 -35.35 -1.22
N VAL A 27 13.98 -35.23 -1.04
CA VAL A 27 13.19 -34.12 -1.61
C VAL A 27 13.73 -32.78 -1.11
N LYS A 28 13.80 -31.80 -2.03
CA LYS A 28 14.28 -30.43 -1.75
C LYS A 28 13.16 -29.45 -1.44
N VAL A 29 11.99 -29.67 -2.02
CA VAL A 29 10.83 -28.77 -1.89
C VAL A 29 9.65 -29.60 -1.42
N LEU A 30 9.09 -29.24 -0.27
CA LEU A 30 7.88 -29.85 0.25
C LEU A 30 6.78 -28.79 0.37
N LYS A 31 5.67 -29.04 -0.31
CA LYS A 31 4.48 -28.18 -0.27
C LYS A 31 3.31 -28.96 0.33
N LEU A 32 2.92 -28.59 1.53
CA LEU A 32 1.71 -29.07 2.20
C LEU A 32 0.64 -27.99 2.08
N ASP A 33 -0.41 -28.25 1.30
CA ASP A 33 -1.51 -27.32 1.05
C ASP A 33 -2.82 -28.02 1.41
N LEU A 34 -3.15 -27.95 2.70
CA LEU A 34 -4.31 -28.64 3.25
C LEU A 34 -5.42 -27.62 3.50
N TYR A 35 -6.65 -28.07 3.28
CA TYR A 35 -7.85 -27.27 3.55
C TYR A 35 -8.29 -27.35 5.02
N ASN A 36 -7.87 -28.39 5.74
CA ASN A 36 -8.27 -28.67 7.13
C ASN A 36 -7.13 -28.34 8.11
N GLN A 37 -7.36 -27.37 9.01
CA GLN A 37 -6.43 -26.97 10.08
C GLN A 37 -6.15 -28.07 11.14
N GLY A 38 -6.63 -29.29 10.96
CA GLY A 38 -6.47 -30.40 11.91
C GLY A 38 -5.14 -31.15 11.81
N TYR A 39 -4.52 -31.21 10.63
CA TYR A 39 -3.36 -32.09 10.40
C TYR A 39 -2.11 -31.59 11.13
N ILE A 40 -1.53 -32.46 11.96
CA ILE A 40 -0.30 -32.19 12.69
C ILE A 40 0.88 -32.55 11.79
N VAL A 41 1.72 -31.55 11.49
CA VAL A 41 2.92 -31.76 10.68
C VAL A 41 3.91 -32.65 11.46
N PRO A 42 4.38 -33.77 10.89
CA PRO A 42 5.32 -34.65 11.57
C PRO A 42 6.71 -34.03 11.66
N ASP A 43 7.39 -34.24 12.79
CA ASP A 43 8.72 -33.68 13.05
C ASP A 43 9.80 -34.19 12.07
N THR A 44 9.56 -35.32 11.40
CA THR A 44 10.50 -35.93 10.43
C THR A 44 10.86 -35.00 9.27
N ILE A 45 9.98 -34.05 8.92
CA ILE A 45 10.25 -33.00 7.94
C ILE A 45 11.45 -32.15 8.36
N PHE A 46 11.62 -31.94 9.67
CA PHE A 46 12.69 -31.11 10.21
C PHE A 46 14.03 -31.83 10.33
N GLU A 47 14.05 -33.15 10.14
CA GLU A 47 15.29 -33.95 10.09
C GLU A 47 15.83 -34.09 8.65
N ALA A 48 15.04 -33.64 7.66
CA ALA A 48 15.33 -33.77 6.24
C ALA A 48 16.45 -32.82 5.77
N LYS A 49 17.69 -33.32 5.76
CA LYS A 49 18.87 -32.53 5.31
C LYS A 49 18.82 -32.05 3.86
N SER A 50 18.05 -32.70 3.01
CA SER A 50 17.88 -32.30 1.61
C SER A 50 16.88 -31.16 1.44
N LEU A 51 16.00 -30.93 2.42
CA LEU A 51 14.87 -30.03 2.32
C LEU A 51 15.33 -28.59 2.47
N THR A 52 15.15 -27.80 1.41
CA THR A 52 15.53 -26.38 1.36
C THR A 52 14.32 -25.47 1.36
N ASP A 53 13.16 -25.95 0.91
CA ASP A 53 11.97 -25.12 0.72
C ASP A 53 10.77 -25.83 1.36
N LEU A 54 10.20 -25.21 2.38
CA LEU A 54 9.05 -25.72 3.11
C LEU A 54 7.89 -24.73 3.00
N TYR A 55 6.81 -25.17 2.38
CA TYR A 55 5.53 -24.47 2.35
C TYR A 55 4.51 -25.30 3.13
N VAL A 56 3.87 -24.68 4.11
CA VAL A 56 2.84 -25.31 4.92
C VAL A 56 1.63 -24.39 4.96
N LYS A 57 0.48 -24.93 4.57
CA LYS A 57 -0.80 -24.23 4.64
C LYS A 57 -1.87 -25.10 5.27
N GLY A 58 -2.61 -24.52 6.22
CA GLY A 58 -3.72 -25.18 6.88
C GLY A 58 -3.29 -26.41 7.69
N CYS A 59 -2.16 -26.35 8.39
CA CYS A 59 -1.70 -27.43 9.27
C CYS A 59 -1.54 -26.93 10.72
N LYS A 60 -1.22 -27.83 11.64
CA LYS A 60 -0.85 -27.56 13.03
C LYS A 60 0.58 -27.98 13.33
N PHE A 61 1.23 -27.22 14.20
CA PHE A 61 2.48 -27.61 14.83
C PHE A 61 2.23 -27.87 16.31
N VAL A 62 2.77 -28.98 16.82
CA VAL A 62 2.67 -29.30 18.25
C VAL A 62 3.95 -28.85 18.95
N ASN A 63 3.78 -28.06 20.00
CA ASN A 63 4.86 -27.63 20.87
C ASN A 63 5.28 -28.79 21.80
N ASN A 64 6.07 -29.73 21.28
CA ASN A 64 6.55 -30.91 22.02
C ASN A 64 8.02 -30.78 22.51
N GLY A 65 8.61 -29.58 22.38
CA GLY A 65 10.02 -29.33 22.71
C GLY A 65 11.02 -30.02 21.78
N ARG A 66 10.62 -30.67 20.68
CA ARG A 66 11.55 -31.23 19.67
C ARG A 66 11.87 -30.27 18.53
N LEU A 67 11.05 -29.24 18.36
CA LEU A 67 11.32 -28.08 17.51
C LEU A 67 12.65 -27.35 17.83
N PHE A 68 13.41 -27.74 18.88
CA PHE A 68 14.73 -27.18 19.15
C PHE A 68 15.85 -27.70 18.22
N LEU A 69 15.60 -28.73 17.39
CA LEU A 69 16.60 -29.36 16.51
C LEU A 69 16.49 -28.93 15.03
N LEU A 70 15.81 -27.83 14.76
CA LEU A 70 15.38 -27.39 13.41
C LEU A 70 16.52 -27.13 12.41
N CYS A 71 16.14 -27.17 11.12
CA CYS A 71 16.99 -27.37 9.95
C CYS A 71 17.93 -26.20 9.61
N ASP A 72 19.22 -26.44 9.67
CA ASP A 72 20.26 -25.57 9.10
C ASP A 72 20.28 -25.55 7.56
N HIS A 73 19.37 -26.26 6.89
CA HIS A 73 19.30 -26.35 5.42
C HIS A 73 18.13 -25.55 4.82
N ILE A 74 17.09 -25.23 5.61
CA ILE A 74 15.92 -24.52 5.12
C ILE A 74 16.31 -23.09 4.74
N ARG A 75 15.87 -22.73 3.53
CA ARG A 75 16.15 -21.48 2.83
C ARG A 75 14.86 -20.71 2.59
N TYR A 76 13.80 -21.39 2.18
CA TYR A 76 12.46 -20.81 2.03
C TYR A 76 11.52 -21.42 3.06
N LEU A 77 10.85 -20.58 3.85
CA LEU A 77 9.81 -20.99 4.79
C LEU A 77 8.55 -20.18 4.56
N CYS A 78 7.45 -20.87 4.25
CA CYS A 78 6.14 -20.26 4.13
C CYS A 78 5.13 -20.94 5.04
N LEU A 79 4.54 -20.15 5.92
CA LEU A 79 3.48 -20.54 6.85
C LEU A 79 2.22 -19.78 6.46
N MET A 80 1.13 -20.49 6.13
CA MET A 80 -0.09 -19.86 5.65
C MET A 80 -1.36 -20.44 6.30
N ASN A 81 -2.25 -19.61 6.82
CA ASN A 81 -3.51 -20.07 7.46
C ASN A 81 -3.28 -21.08 8.60
N ILE A 82 -2.23 -20.87 9.41
CA ILE A 82 -1.82 -21.77 10.51
C ILE A 82 -2.10 -21.10 11.86
N ASP A 83 -2.59 -21.88 12.82
CA ASP A 83 -2.63 -21.48 14.23
C ASP A 83 -1.26 -21.76 14.87
N ILE A 84 -0.52 -20.70 15.20
CA ILE A 84 0.85 -20.73 15.71
C ILE A 84 1.02 -19.65 16.78
N ASP A 85 1.66 -20.01 17.89
CA ASP A 85 2.01 -19.05 18.95
C ASP A 85 3.42 -18.45 18.72
N ASP A 86 3.73 -17.40 19.49
CA ASP A 86 5.01 -16.70 19.43
C ASP A 86 6.20 -17.63 19.69
N ASP A 87 6.04 -18.63 20.56
CA ASP A 87 7.08 -19.59 20.92
C ASP A 87 7.45 -20.51 19.76
N ILE A 88 6.45 -21.07 19.06
CA ILE A 88 6.67 -21.94 17.90
C ILE A 88 7.30 -21.12 16.77
N LEU A 89 6.83 -19.89 16.50
CA LEU A 89 7.42 -19.02 15.49
C LEU A 89 8.88 -18.68 15.83
N GLY A 90 9.16 -18.32 17.09
CA GLY A 90 10.52 -18.04 17.55
C GLY A 90 11.47 -19.22 17.37
N ARG A 91 10.97 -20.46 17.51
CA ARG A 91 11.75 -21.66 17.20
C ARG A 91 12.01 -21.85 15.72
N PHE A 92 11.07 -21.55 14.84
CA PHE A 92 11.34 -21.56 13.40
C PHE A 92 12.44 -20.59 13.02
N ILE A 93 12.36 -19.35 13.51
CA ILE A 93 13.31 -18.29 13.21
C ILE A 93 14.71 -18.63 13.75
N LYS A 94 14.79 -19.14 15.00
CA LYS A 94 16.07 -19.53 15.61
C LYS A 94 16.64 -20.83 15.03
N GLY A 95 15.76 -21.76 14.71
CA GLY A 95 16.09 -23.12 14.26
C GLY A 95 16.49 -23.20 12.80
N CYS A 96 16.11 -22.24 11.98
CA CYS A 96 16.41 -22.22 10.54
C CYS A 96 17.26 -21.00 10.17
N PRO A 97 18.53 -20.92 10.62
CA PRO A 97 19.35 -19.71 10.49
C PRO A 97 19.73 -19.34 9.04
N LEU A 98 19.50 -20.24 8.06
CA LEU A 98 19.76 -20.02 6.64
C LEU A 98 18.55 -19.55 5.84
N ILE A 99 17.40 -19.26 6.48
CA ILE A 99 16.23 -18.72 5.78
C ILE A 99 16.63 -17.43 5.05
N TYR A 100 16.43 -17.42 3.74
CA TYR A 100 16.61 -16.23 2.90
C TYR A 100 15.27 -15.55 2.57
N ASP A 101 14.17 -16.30 2.64
CA ASP A 101 12.82 -15.82 2.30
C ASP A 101 11.80 -16.44 3.27
N LEU A 102 11.22 -15.58 4.11
CA LEU A 102 10.24 -15.93 5.14
C LEU A 102 8.88 -15.32 4.79
N VAL A 103 7.86 -16.17 4.73
CA VAL A 103 6.47 -15.79 4.49
C VAL A 103 5.61 -16.27 5.65
N ILE A 104 4.88 -15.34 6.28
CA ILE A 104 3.86 -15.60 7.30
C ILE A 104 2.58 -14.94 6.83
N ASP A 105 1.56 -15.73 6.51
CA ASP A 105 0.37 -15.25 5.81
C ASP A 105 -0.90 -15.78 6.50
N ASN A 106 -1.74 -14.90 7.03
CA ASN A 106 -3.01 -15.25 7.68
C ASN A 106 -2.85 -16.28 8.83
N CYS A 107 -1.73 -16.23 9.54
CA CYS A 107 -1.51 -17.04 10.73
C CYS A 107 -2.16 -16.42 11.97
N LYS A 108 -2.72 -17.25 12.85
CA LYS A 108 -3.41 -16.83 14.07
C LYS A 108 -2.64 -17.27 15.31
N GLY A 109 -2.85 -16.57 16.43
CA GLY A 109 -2.20 -16.90 17.71
C GLY A 109 -0.91 -16.14 17.98
N LEU A 110 -0.44 -15.34 17.01
CA LEU A 110 0.74 -14.50 17.15
C LEU A 110 0.38 -13.18 17.86
N ILE A 111 0.99 -12.92 19.00
CA ILE A 111 0.83 -11.67 19.76
C ILE A 111 2.00 -10.75 19.47
N ILE A 112 3.24 -11.28 19.45
CA ILE A 112 4.46 -10.54 19.21
C ILE A 112 5.36 -11.31 18.24
N ILE A 113 5.84 -10.62 17.20
CA ILE A 113 6.74 -11.20 16.20
C ILE A 113 8.14 -10.61 16.34
N TYR A 114 9.12 -11.48 16.60
CA TYR A 114 10.54 -11.13 16.63
C TYR A 114 11.29 -11.83 15.51
N VAL A 115 11.75 -11.06 14.52
CA VAL A 115 12.65 -11.53 13.47
C VAL A 115 14.01 -10.86 13.68
N VAL A 116 14.74 -11.32 14.70
CA VAL A 116 15.99 -10.70 15.15
C VAL A 116 17.18 -11.62 14.92
N ASN A 117 18.37 -11.03 14.72
CA ASN A 117 19.64 -11.75 14.52
C ASN A 117 19.64 -12.69 13.29
N HIS A 118 18.83 -12.41 12.26
CA HIS A 118 18.70 -13.30 11.10
C HIS A 118 19.49 -12.80 9.88
N ASN A 119 20.81 -13.04 9.89
CA ASN A 119 21.73 -12.49 8.88
C ASN A 119 21.58 -13.06 7.46
N SER A 120 20.93 -14.21 7.29
CA SER A 120 20.69 -14.79 5.96
C SER A 120 19.43 -14.22 5.28
N LEU A 121 18.56 -13.53 6.04
CA LEU A 121 17.23 -13.15 5.58
C LEU A 121 17.31 -11.99 4.58
N LYS A 122 16.79 -12.21 3.39
CA LYS A 122 16.72 -11.21 2.31
C LYS A 122 15.30 -10.76 2.03
N LYS A 123 14.30 -11.60 2.32
CA LYS A 123 12.90 -11.28 2.05
C LYS A 123 12.04 -11.63 3.25
N LEU A 124 11.19 -10.70 3.64
CA LEU A 124 10.23 -10.87 4.70
C LEU A 124 8.85 -10.45 4.22
N HIS A 125 7.90 -11.36 4.30
CA HIS A 125 6.50 -11.15 3.92
C HIS A 125 5.62 -11.55 5.09
N ILE A 126 4.97 -10.57 5.72
CA ILE A 126 4.03 -10.78 6.82
C ILE A 126 2.70 -10.17 6.40
N ARG A 127 1.66 -11.00 6.31
CA ARG A 127 0.33 -10.61 5.83
C ARG A 127 -0.78 -11.17 6.69
N GLY A 128 -1.86 -10.40 6.85
CA GLY A 128 -3.08 -10.89 7.46
C GLY A 128 -2.90 -11.33 8.91
N ILE A 129 -1.96 -10.69 9.63
CA ILE A 129 -1.67 -11.00 11.02
C ILE A 129 -2.29 -9.93 11.91
N ASP A 130 -2.95 -10.37 12.97
CA ASP A 130 -3.39 -9.53 14.09
C ASP A 130 -2.43 -9.74 15.27
N CYS A 131 -1.37 -8.92 15.34
CA CYS A 131 -0.34 -8.99 16.39
C CYS A 131 -0.04 -7.60 16.95
N ILE A 132 0.28 -7.46 18.23
CA ILE A 132 0.45 -6.14 18.86
C ILE A 132 1.76 -5.44 18.42
N SER A 133 2.83 -6.21 18.22
CA SER A 133 4.16 -5.67 17.94
C SER A 133 4.97 -6.57 17.02
N ILE A 134 5.77 -5.94 16.16
CA ILE A 134 6.70 -6.60 15.25
C ILE A 134 8.05 -5.89 15.34
N GLU A 135 9.10 -6.64 15.67
CA GLU A 135 10.49 -6.16 15.65
C GLU A 135 11.29 -6.99 14.65
N VAL A 136 11.99 -6.28 13.75
CA VAL A 136 12.80 -6.88 12.70
C VAL A 136 14.21 -6.31 12.74
N ASP A 137 15.16 -7.18 13.07
CA ASP A 137 16.59 -6.93 12.98
C ASP A 137 17.26 -7.99 12.09
N ALA A 138 17.27 -7.68 10.79
CA ALA A 138 17.88 -8.49 9.75
C ALA A 138 18.65 -7.57 8.77
N PRO A 139 19.98 -7.41 8.95
CA PRO A 139 20.74 -6.35 8.28
C PRO A 139 20.84 -6.51 6.76
N PHE A 140 20.63 -7.72 6.23
CA PHE A 140 20.75 -8.06 4.81
C PHE A 140 19.41 -8.14 4.06
N LEU A 141 18.32 -7.63 4.67
CA LEU A 141 17.03 -7.55 3.99
C LEU A 141 17.12 -6.77 2.68
N GLU A 142 16.52 -7.31 1.63
CA GLU A 142 16.40 -6.70 0.31
C GLU A 142 14.93 -6.30 0.02
N SER A 143 13.97 -7.03 0.59
CA SER A 143 12.54 -6.78 0.40
C SER A 143 11.74 -7.05 1.68
N VAL A 144 10.86 -6.12 2.01
CA VAL A 144 9.94 -6.21 3.14
C VAL A 144 8.53 -5.88 2.67
N HIS A 145 7.58 -6.76 3.00
CA HIS A 145 6.16 -6.54 2.79
C HIS A 145 5.41 -6.84 4.08
N PHE A 146 4.82 -5.80 4.66
CA PHE A 146 3.93 -5.87 5.80
C PHE A 146 2.51 -5.44 5.40
N GLU A 147 1.54 -6.31 5.66
CA GLU A 147 0.11 -6.05 5.51
C GLU A 147 -0.64 -6.63 6.71
N VAL A 148 -1.39 -5.81 7.43
CA VAL A 148 -2.09 -6.22 8.67
C VAL A 148 -3.58 -5.97 8.54
N GLU A 149 -4.41 -6.78 9.21
CA GLU A 149 -5.87 -6.70 9.08
C GLU A 149 -6.46 -5.58 9.94
N GLU A 150 -6.23 -5.57 11.26
CA GLU A 150 -6.83 -4.61 12.20
C GLU A 150 -5.92 -4.36 13.43
N GLY A 151 -5.51 -3.11 13.69
CA GLY A 151 -4.88 -2.74 14.98
C GLY A 151 -3.79 -1.65 14.92
N PRO A 152 -3.45 -1.01 16.07
CA PRO A 152 -2.30 -0.11 16.20
C PRO A 152 -1.01 -0.94 16.34
N HIS A 153 -0.55 -1.52 15.24
CA HIS A 153 0.58 -2.44 15.26
C HIS A 153 1.92 -1.69 15.28
N PHE A 154 2.64 -1.74 16.39
CA PHE A 154 3.97 -1.15 16.44
C PHE A 154 4.93 -1.95 15.58
N LEU A 155 5.48 -1.32 14.53
CA LEU A 155 6.52 -1.90 13.69
C LEU A 155 7.85 -1.20 13.96
N GLU A 156 8.82 -1.97 14.44
CA GLU A 156 10.22 -1.56 14.55
C GLU A 156 11.06 -2.30 13.50
N LEU A 157 11.43 -1.56 12.44
CA LEU A 157 12.31 -2.05 11.40
C LEU A 157 13.69 -1.41 11.56
N HIS A 158 14.68 -2.24 11.89
CA HIS A 158 16.07 -1.82 12.04
C HIS A 158 16.69 -1.47 10.67
N ALA A 159 17.83 -0.79 10.70
CA ALA A 159 18.54 -0.37 9.50
C ALA A 159 18.95 -1.59 8.66
N SER A 160 18.79 -1.49 7.35
CA SER A 160 19.26 -2.50 6.41
C SER A 160 19.84 -1.83 5.18
N GLU A 161 21.13 -2.06 4.95
CA GLU A 161 21.89 -1.42 3.87
C GLU A 161 21.45 -1.90 2.48
N TYR A 162 20.82 -3.08 2.41
CA TYR A 162 20.47 -3.75 1.16
C TYR A 162 19.00 -3.62 0.79
N LEU A 163 18.18 -3.01 1.66
CA LEU A 163 16.74 -2.93 1.46
C LEU A 163 16.43 -2.10 0.21
N LYS A 164 15.77 -2.72 -0.77
CA LYS A 164 15.36 -2.11 -2.04
C LYS A 164 13.86 -1.89 -2.10
N ILE A 165 13.08 -2.73 -1.43
CA ILE A 165 11.62 -2.70 -1.47
C ILE A 165 11.07 -2.71 -0.06
N LEU A 166 10.24 -1.71 0.25
CA LEU A 166 9.51 -1.59 1.51
C LEU A 166 8.05 -1.30 1.22
N LEU A 167 7.19 -2.27 1.51
CA LEU A 167 5.74 -2.17 1.36
C LEU A 167 5.10 -2.28 2.73
N LEU A 168 4.44 -1.22 3.16
CA LEU A 168 3.67 -1.13 4.40
C LEU A 168 2.21 -0.84 4.03
N ILE A 169 1.32 -1.74 4.45
CA ILE A 169 -0.11 -1.65 4.17
C ILE A 169 -0.85 -1.83 5.49
N ARG A 170 -1.76 -0.88 5.79
CA ARG A 170 -2.58 -0.91 7.02
C ARG A 170 -1.78 -0.92 8.33
N THR A 171 -0.49 -0.60 8.29
CA THR A 171 0.42 -0.62 9.44
C THR A 171 0.37 0.68 10.24
N TYR A 172 0.71 0.64 11.53
CA TYR A 172 0.95 1.86 12.31
C TYR A 172 2.43 2.29 12.20
N ILE A 173 2.65 3.56 11.86
CA ILE A 173 3.96 4.16 11.62
C ILE A 173 4.26 5.14 12.75
N SER A 174 5.34 4.85 13.48
CA SER A 174 5.80 5.67 14.61
C SER A 174 6.45 6.99 14.17
N ASP A 175 6.54 7.94 15.09
CA ASP A 175 7.16 9.26 14.88
C ASP A 175 8.63 9.15 14.49
N THR A 176 9.27 8.06 14.92
CA THR A 176 10.70 7.82 14.73
C THR A 176 11.00 7.01 13.47
N PHE A 177 9.98 6.52 12.76
CA PHE A 177 10.16 5.67 11.60
C PHE A 177 11.01 6.36 10.52
N PHE A 178 10.69 7.61 10.19
CA PHE A 178 11.40 8.40 9.19
C PHE A 178 12.69 9.06 9.70
N ASN A 179 13.04 8.91 10.99
CA ASN A 179 14.28 9.44 11.51
C ASN A 179 15.48 8.74 10.86
N ASN A 180 16.39 9.54 10.29
CA ASN A 180 17.55 9.04 9.56
C ASN A 180 17.18 8.06 8.42
N PHE A 181 16.02 8.23 7.79
CA PHE A 181 15.48 7.29 6.79
C PHE A 181 16.49 6.91 5.69
N SER A 182 17.18 7.88 5.09
CA SER A 182 18.21 7.65 4.07
C SER A 182 19.47 6.92 4.59
N LYS A 183 19.76 7.00 5.88
CA LYS A 183 20.85 6.24 6.50
C LYS A 183 20.40 4.82 6.87
N LYS A 184 19.15 4.65 7.31
CA LYS A 184 18.57 3.34 7.62
C LYS A 184 18.45 2.48 6.36
N PHE A 185 18.01 3.07 5.25
CA PHE A 185 17.72 2.36 4.01
C PHE A 185 18.37 3.06 2.80
N PRO A 186 19.71 3.07 2.71
CA PRO A 186 20.43 3.84 1.69
C PRO A 186 20.16 3.38 0.25
N LYS A 187 19.80 2.10 0.05
CA LYS A 187 19.53 1.51 -1.28
C LYS A 187 18.04 1.35 -1.60
N LEU A 188 17.14 1.96 -0.81
CA LEU A 188 15.70 1.79 -0.98
C LEU A 188 15.21 2.43 -2.27
N GLU A 189 14.68 1.62 -3.19
CA GLU A 189 14.20 2.08 -4.49
C GLU A 189 12.68 2.19 -4.53
N ILE A 190 11.97 1.32 -3.81
CA ILE A 190 10.51 1.23 -3.80
C ILE A 190 10.00 1.41 -2.38
N LEU A 191 9.20 2.46 -2.17
CA LEU A 191 8.48 2.71 -0.92
C LEU A 191 6.98 2.76 -1.21
N ASN A 192 6.22 1.87 -0.58
CA ASN A 192 4.76 1.91 -0.60
C ASN A 192 4.24 1.98 0.84
N ILE A 193 3.47 3.03 1.16
CA ILE A 193 2.81 3.19 2.45
C ILE A 193 1.35 3.52 2.16
N THR A 194 0.46 2.52 2.28
CA THR A 194 -0.95 2.66 1.89
C THR A 194 -1.88 2.22 3.02
N HIS A 195 -2.87 3.05 3.32
CA HIS A 195 -3.84 2.86 4.41
C HIS A 195 -3.19 2.73 5.79
N CYS A 196 -1.99 3.27 5.99
CA CYS A 196 -1.28 3.22 7.27
C CYS A 196 -1.72 4.33 8.22
N TYR A 197 -1.63 4.07 9.52
CA TYR A 197 -1.88 5.05 10.58
C TYR A 197 -0.56 5.70 11.00
N TYR A 198 -0.58 6.98 11.37
CA TYR A 198 0.62 7.71 11.78
C TYR A 198 0.44 8.24 13.19
N SER A 199 1.45 8.07 14.04
CA SER A 199 1.51 8.80 15.32
C SER A 199 1.78 10.28 15.12
N SER A 200 2.51 10.62 14.04
CA SER A 200 2.98 11.98 13.80
C SER A 200 1.97 12.78 13.00
N GLU A 201 1.86 14.07 13.34
CA GLU A 201 1.16 15.03 12.48
C GLU A 201 1.98 15.40 11.23
N SER A 202 3.25 14.95 11.12
CA SER A 202 4.12 15.27 10.00
C SER A 202 4.93 14.08 9.47
N ILE A 203 5.00 13.95 8.15
CA ILE A 203 5.87 13.01 7.45
C ILE A 203 7.02 13.80 6.81
N ASN A 204 8.26 13.39 7.05
CA ASN A 204 9.43 13.91 6.34
C ASN A 204 10.28 12.75 5.83
N CYS A 205 10.24 12.52 4.51
CA CYS A 205 11.01 11.48 3.87
C CYS A 205 12.01 12.10 2.90
N THR A 206 13.30 11.99 3.20
CA THR A 206 14.38 12.40 2.29
C THR A 206 15.20 11.18 1.89
N SER A 207 15.25 10.86 0.60
CA SER A 207 16.10 9.79 0.06
C SER A 207 16.40 9.99 -1.42
N HIS A 208 17.66 9.81 -1.80
CA HIS A 208 18.12 9.89 -3.19
C HIS A 208 18.06 8.55 -3.93
N SER A 209 17.83 7.43 -3.23
CA SER A 209 17.72 6.11 -3.86
C SER A 209 16.28 5.78 -4.31
N LEU A 210 15.28 6.48 -3.78
CA LEU A 210 13.88 6.23 -4.10
C LEU A 210 13.57 6.54 -5.57
N LYS A 211 13.02 5.54 -6.26
CA LYS A 211 12.56 5.61 -7.65
C LYS A 211 11.03 5.55 -7.75
N HIS A 212 10.41 4.71 -6.92
CA HIS A 212 8.96 4.50 -6.92
C HIS A 212 8.41 4.72 -5.52
N ILE A 213 7.53 5.71 -5.39
CA ILE A 213 6.96 6.10 -4.10
C ILE A 213 5.44 6.06 -4.23
N SER A 214 4.78 5.43 -3.27
CA SER A 214 3.32 5.41 -3.16
C SER A 214 2.95 5.69 -1.71
N LEU A 215 2.17 6.75 -1.48
CA LEU A 215 1.73 7.16 -0.15
C LEU A 215 0.22 7.43 -0.17
N SER A 216 -0.47 7.11 0.93
CA SER A 216 -1.83 7.61 1.18
C SER A 216 -1.83 8.37 2.49
N SER A 217 -2.30 9.62 2.47
CA SER A 217 -2.38 10.42 3.68
C SER A 217 -3.71 10.25 4.39
N SER A 218 -3.68 9.85 5.66
CA SER A 218 -4.86 9.58 6.49
C SER A 218 -4.80 10.32 7.82
N GLY A 219 -4.75 11.65 7.76
CA GLY A 219 -4.92 12.51 8.93
C GLY A 219 -3.71 13.40 9.26
N GLU A 220 -2.55 13.15 8.65
CA GLU A 220 -1.36 13.98 8.86
C GLU A 220 -1.60 15.43 8.40
N LYS A 221 -1.01 16.41 9.10
CA LYS A 221 -1.14 17.83 8.75
C LYS A 221 -0.10 18.28 7.73
N LYS A 222 1.07 17.64 7.72
CA LYS A 222 2.21 18.03 6.88
C LYS A 222 2.91 16.82 6.26
N VAL A 223 3.20 16.86 4.97
CA VAL A 223 3.93 15.82 4.26
C VAL A 223 5.03 16.46 3.42
N GLU A 224 6.28 16.16 3.71
CA GLU A 224 7.46 16.61 2.97
C GLU A 224 8.23 15.41 2.42
N ILE A 225 8.46 15.42 1.11
CA ILE A 225 9.16 14.34 0.41
C ILE A 225 10.25 14.95 -0.45
N ASN A 226 11.48 14.53 -0.23
CA ASN A 226 12.62 14.91 -1.04
C ASN A 226 13.23 13.67 -1.69
N ALA A 227 12.85 13.45 -2.96
CA ALA A 227 13.26 12.31 -3.76
C ALA A 227 13.66 12.76 -5.17
N PRO A 228 14.88 13.33 -5.32
CA PRO A 228 15.31 13.96 -6.57
C PRO A 228 15.54 12.96 -7.72
N ASN A 229 15.61 11.66 -7.42
CA ASN A 229 15.75 10.58 -8.42
C ASN A 229 14.44 9.80 -8.63
N ALA A 230 13.31 10.30 -8.12
CA ALA A 230 12.02 9.65 -8.30
C ALA A 230 11.62 9.59 -9.78
N ILE A 231 11.15 8.42 -10.20
CA ILE A 231 10.58 8.15 -11.52
C ILE A 231 9.06 8.20 -11.44
N LYS A 232 8.49 7.65 -10.36
CA LYS A 232 7.04 7.60 -10.17
C LYS A 232 6.68 7.92 -8.73
N PHE A 233 5.72 8.83 -8.58
CA PHE A 233 5.12 9.21 -7.31
C PHE A 233 3.61 8.99 -7.37
N LYS A 234 3.05 8.26 -6.42
CA LYS A 234 1.61 8.10 -6.23
C LYS A 234 1.21 8.69 -4.89
N TYR A 235 0.16 9.49 -4.86
CA TYR A 235 -0.31 10.10 -3.63
C TYR A 235 -1.83 10.07 -3.51
N GLY A 236 -2.34 9.31 -2.54
CA GLY A 236 -3.75 9.31 -2.15
C GLY A 236 -4.02 10.37 -1.10
N VAL A 237 -5.00 11.25 -1.35
CA VAL A 237 -5.35 12.39 -0.50
C VAL A 237 -6.80 12.27 -0.05
N HIS A 238 -7.00 12.09 1.26
CA HIS A 238 -8.34 12.12 1.87
C HIS A 238 -8.79 13.55 2.22
N LYS A 239 -7.86 14.46 2.54
CA LYS A 239 -8.15 15.88 2.84
C LYS A 239 -7.15 16.79 2.15
N VAL A 240 -7.63 17.61 1.20
CA VAL A 240 -6.77 18.49 0.38
C VAL A 240 -6.13 19.64 1.19
N HIS A 241 -6.62 19.93 2.40
CA HIS A 241 -6.11 21.02 3.26
C HIS A 241 -4.73 20.75 3.92
N GLN A 242 -4.05 19.68 3.53
CA GLN A 242 -2.76 19.30 4.10
C GLN A 242 -1.61 20.07 3.47
N ILE A 243 -0.61 20.40 4.27
CA ILE A 243 0.62 21.04 3.77
C ILE A 243 1.47 19.95 3.13
N PHE A 244 1.47 19.90 1.80
CA PHE A 244 2.33 18.99 1.04
C PHE A 244 3.52 19.73 0.43
N ARG A 245 4.73 19.16 0.46
CA ARG A 245 5.90 19.65 -0.28
C ARG A 245 6.67 18.49 -0.89
N GLY A 246 6.72 18.46 -2.22
CA GLY A 246 7.50 17.50 -2.98
C GLY A 246 8.73 18.13 -3.63
N VAL A 247 9.87 17.45 -3.56
CA VAL A 247 11.04 17.72 -4.41
C VAL A 247 11.23 16.50 -5.30
N PHE A 248 10.78 16.64 -6.54
CA PHE A 248 10.81 15.61 -7.57
C PHE A 248 11.44 16.17 -8.84
N PRO A 249 12.08 15.35 -9.67
CA PRO A 249 12.65 15.80 -10.93
C PRO A 249 11.56 15.91 -12.01
N SER A 250 11.85 16.62 -13.11
CA SER A 250 10.87 16.88 -14.20
C SER A 250 10.38 15.63 -14.93
N GLN A 251 11.19 14.58 -14.95
CA GLN A 251 10.85 13.29 -15.54
C GLN A 251 9.96 12.42 -14.63
N CYS A 252 9.74 12.84 -13.39
CA CYS A 252 8.88 12.10 -12.47
C CYS A 252 7.43 12.17 -12.95
N GLU A 253 6.75 11.02 -12.97
CA GLU A 253 5.31 10.93 -13.15
C GLU A 253 4.62 10.96 -11.78
N SER A 254 3.86 12.02 -11.52
CA SER A 254 3.12 12.20 -10.27
C SER A 254 1.63 11.89 -10.47
N ASP A 255 1.17 10.77 -9.95
CA ASP A 255 -0.24 10.37 -9.94
C ASP A 255 -0.89 10.73 -8.59
N VAL A 256 -1.73 11.75 -8.56
CA VAL A 256 -2.45 12.19 -7.36
C VAL A 256 -3.89 11.70 -7.43
N TYR A 257 -4.36 11.03 -6.37
CA TYR A 257 -5.72 10.54 -6.22
C TYR A 257 -6.40 11.33 -5.11
N VAL A 258 -7.48 12.03 -5.43
CA VAL A 258 -8.25 12.79 -4.43
C VAL A 258 -9.68 12.29 -4.43
N HIS A 259 -10.15 11.88 -3.26
CA HIS A 259 -11.56 11.62 -3.01
C HIS A 259 -12.16 12.83 -2.28
N CYS A 260 -13.24 13.41 -2.78
CA CYS A 260 -13.89 14.53 -2.10
C CYS A 260 -15.41 14.39 -2.04
N PHE A 261 -15.97 14.78 -0.90
CA PHE A 261 -17.41 14.87 -0.70
C PHE A 261 -17.86 16.33 -0.86
N TRP A 262 -18.48 16.65 -1.99
CA TRP A 262 -18.92 18.00 -2.33
C TRP A 262 -20.21 18.37 -1.60
N ASN A 263 -20.15 19.42 -0.78
CA ASN A 263 -21.29 19.92 0.00
C ASN A 263 -21.29 21.46 0.06
N SER A 264 -22.34 22.02 0.68
CA SER A 264 -22.60 23.47 0.80
C SER A 264 -21.51 24.27 1.55
N ARG A 265 -20.59 23.60 2.25
CA ARG A 265 -19.46 24.18 3.00
C ARG A 265 -18.11 24.08 2.27
N ASN A 266 -18.06 23.41 1.12
CA ASN A 266 -16.81 23.30 0.36
C ASN A 266 -16.59 24.57 -0.44
N HIS A 267 -15.93 25.51 0.23
CA HIS A 267 -15.58 26.82 -0.28
C HIS A 267 -14.41 26.77 -1.26
N LEU A 268 -14.21 27.87 -1.97
CA LEU A 268 -13.05 28.20 -2.78
C LEU A 268 -11.71 27.69 -2.23
N SER A 269 -11.55 27.71 -0.90
CA SER A 269 -10.37 27.21 -0.20
C SER A 269 -9.98 25.81 -0.65
N TRP A 270 -10.93 24.93 -0.99
CA TRP A 270 -10.63 23.60 -1.52
C TRP A 270 -9.84 23.67 -2.84
N PHE A 271 -10.25 24.53 -3.78
CA PHE A 271 -9.54 24.73 -5.04
C PHE A 271 -8.17 25.39 -4.86
N LEU A 272 -8.04 26.32 -3.91
CA LEU A 272 -6.75 26.93 -3.58
C LEU A 272 -5.78 25.89 -3.01
N ASN A 273 -6.25 25.02 -2.11
CA ASN A 273 -5.43 23.95 -1.56
C ASN A 273 -5.07 22.91 -2.63
N LEU A 274 -5.97 22.61 -3.56
CA LEU A 274 -5.65 21.75 -4.71
C LEU A 274 -4.59 22.38 -5.61
N ASN A 275 -4.71 23.68 -5.91
CA ASN A 275 -3.72 24.43 -6.69
C ASN A 275 -2.35 24.43 -6.00
N GLN A 276 -2.31 24.60 -4.68
CA GLN A 276 -1.08 24.52 -3.88
C GLN A 276 -0.49 23.10 -3.83
N LEU A 277 -1.33 22.07 -3.68
CA LEU A 277 -0.87 20.68 -3.71
C LEU A 277 -0.18 20.37 -5.04
N VAL A 278 -0.83 20.71 -6.15
CA VAL A 278 -0.29 20.51 -7.50
C VAL A 278 0.95 21.38 -7.74
N SER A 279 0.99 22.62 -7.21
CA SER A 279 2.17 23.48 -7.32
C SER A 279 3.41 22.85 -6.70
N ASN A 280 3.20 22.17 -5.58
CA ASN A 280 4.25 21.54 -4.81
C ASN A 280 4.71 20.20 -5.39
N LEU A 281 4.17 19.81 -6.56
CA LEU A 281 4.65 18.68 -7.37
C LEU A 281 5.46 19.16 -8.58
N SER A 282 5.45 20.44 -8.92
CA SER A 282 6.28 20.98 -10.01
C SER A 282 7.78 20.77 -9.71
N PRO A 283 8.60 20.36 -10.69
CA PRO A 283 8.34 20.29 -12.14
C PRO A 283 7.83 18.94 -12.67
N SER A 284 7.40 18.00 -11.81
CA SER A 284 6.95 16.68 -12.26
C SER A 284 5.73 16.72 -13.18
N ASN A 285 5.55 15.68 -14.00
CA ASN A 285 4.38 15.55 -14.85
C ASN A 285 3.19 15.02 -14.02
N VAL A 286 2.24 15.89 -13.72
CA VAL A 286 1.12 15.57 -12.83
C VAL A 286 -0.07 14.99 -13.60
N THR A 287 -0.52 13.82 -13.17
CA THR A 287 -1.84 13.26 -13.44
C THR A 287 -2.69 13.35 -12.17
N LEU A 288 -3.82 14.04 -12.24
CA LEU A 288 -4.76 14.19 -11.14
C LEU A 288 -6.00 13.35 -11.40
N SER A 289 -6.29 12.40 -10.50
CA SER A 289 -7.50 11.57 -10.52
C SER A 289 -8.43 12.02 -9.40
N LEU A 290 -9.59 12.57 -9.77
CA LEU A 290 -10.59 13.09 -8.85
C LEU A 290 -11.84 12.22 -8.88
N THR A 291 -12.24 11.74 -7.70
CA THR A 291 -13.58 11.18 -7.47
C THR A 291 -14.34 12.11 -6.56
N CYS A 292 -15.47 12.63 -7.02
CA CYS A 292 -16.24 13.65 -6.33
C CYS A 292 -17.70 13.21 -6.14
N ASP A 293 -18.10 13.08 -4.88
CA ASP A 293 -19.46 12.70 -4.49
C ASP A 293 -20.25 13.94 -4.08
N PHE A 294 -21.32 14.27 -4.81
CA PHE A 294 -22.17 15.42 -4.51
C PHE A 294 -23.33 15.02 -3.59
N LYS A 295 -23.56 15.80 -2.52
CA LYS A 295 -24.74 15.64 -1.63
C LYS A 295 -25.89 16.56 -2.06
N THR A 296 -27.14 16.15 -1.84
CA THR A 296 -28.37 16.81 -2.32
C THR A 296 -28.70 18.19 -1.71
N GLU A 297 -27.87 18.73 -0.81
CA GLU A 297 -28.17 20.01 -0.15
C GLU A 297 -28.10 21.22 -1.08
N SER A 298 -28.91 22.24 -0.78
CA SER A 298 -29.03 23.48 -1.54
C SER A 298 -27.69 24.23 -1.63
N TYR A 299 -27.04 24.14 -2.78
CA TYR A 299 -25.81 24.85 -3.11
C TYR A 299 -26.06 26.37 -3.18
N LYS A 300 -25.61 27.12 -2.18
CA LYS A 300 -25.62 28.59 -2.24
C LYS A 300 -24.60 29.07 -3.27
N TYR A 301 -24.98 30.11 -4.02
CA TYR A 301 -24.17 30.75 -5.05
C TYR A 301 -22.76 31.08 -4.52
N MET A 302 -21.74 30.46 -5.09
CA MET A 302 -20.37 30.93 -4.92
C MET A 302 -20.19 32.19 -5.76
N GLY A 303 -19.70 33.25 -5.13
CA GLY A 303 -19.31 34.49 -5.81
C GLY A 303 -18.28 34.24 -6.93
N ASN A 304 -17.94 35.30 -7.66
CA ASN A 304 -17.08 35.25 -8.84
C ASN A 304 -15.73 34.53 -8.57
N ILE A 305 -15.61 33.29 -9.07
CA ILE A 305 -14.36 32.48 -9.13
C ILE A 305 -13.24 33.24 -9.90
N SER A 306 -13.61 34.27 -10.66
CA SER A 306 -12.72 35.00 -11.56
C SER A 306 -11.61 35.82 -10.90
N ASN A 307 -11.56 35.93 -9.57
CA ASN A 307 -10.66 36.85 -8.86
C ASN A 307 -9.65 36.18 -7.91
N PHE A 308 -9.45 34.86 -7.97
CA PHE A 308 -8.55 34.19 -7.02
C PHE A 308 -7.14 34.01 -7.57
N ALA A 309 -6.16 34.59 -6.86
CA ALA A 309 -4.74 34.50 -7.17
C ALA A 309 -4.27 33.06 -7.00
N THR A 310 -4.11 32.36 -8.11
CA THR A 310 -3.64 30.97 -8.18
C THR A 310 -2.26 30.92 -8.81
N TYR A 311 -1.47 29.92 -8.43
CA TYR A 311 -0.24 29.60 -9.15
C TYR A 311 -0.60 29.18 -10.59
N LEU A 312 0.13 29.71 -11.58
CA LEU A 312 -0.07 29.42 -12.99
C LEU A 312 0.51 28.03 -13.34
N ILE A 313 -0.20 26.95 -12.99
CA ILE A 313 0.27 25.58 -13.20
C ILE A 313 -0.61 24.86 -14.21
N GLU A 314 0.03 24.09 -15.09
CA GLU A 314 -0.64 23.22 -16.04
C GLU A 314 -0.51 21.77 -15.60
N VAL A 315 -1.62 21.13 -15.28
CA VAL A 315 -1.67 19.69 -15.01
C VAL A 315 -1.70 18.94 -16.34
N GLY A 316 -0.83 17.94 -16.52
CA GLY A 316 -0.77 17.16 -17.75
C GLY A 316 -2.09 16.45 -18.06
N LYS A 317 -2.67 15.79 -17.05
CA LYS A 317 -3.91 15.02 -17.20
C LYS A 317 -4.81 15.10 -15.98
N VAL A 318 -6.11 15.33 -16.18
CA VAL A 318 -7.15 15.22 -15.15
C VAL A 318 -8.12 14.10 -15.51
N ARG A 319 -8.23 13.08 -14.66
CA ARG A 319 -9.30 12.08 -14.70
C ARG A 319 -10.38 12.49 -13.70
N LEU A 320 -11.62 12.65 -14.14
CA LEU A 320 -12.69 13.13 -13.28
C LEU A 320 -13.88 12.17 -13.29
N VAL A 321 -14.25 11.69 -12.11
CA VAL A 321 -15.47 10.93 -11.83
C VAL A 321 -16.34 11.78 -10.89
N VAL A 322 -17.57 12.04 -11.30
CA VAL A 322 -18.57 12.76 -10.49
C VAL A 322 -19.75 11.84 -10.24
N GLN A 323 -20.15 11.71 -8.98
CA GLN A 323 -21.26 10.86 -8.54
C GLN A 323 -22.24 11.67 -7.67
N GLY A 324 -23.45 11.14 -7.50
CA GLY A 324 -24.47 11.72 -6.63
C GLY A 324 -25.42 12.71 -7.31
N GLU A 325 -26.60 12.87 -6.70
CA GLU A 325 -27.65 13.74 -7.19
C GLU A 325 -27.31 15.21 -6.85
N SER A 326 -27.00 16.00 -7.88
CA SER A 326 -26.79 17.44 -7.74
C SER A 326 -27.26 18.19 -8.97
N SER A 327 -27.60 19.46 -8.74
CA SER A 327 -27.99 20.34 -9.85
C SER A 327 -26.85 20.51 -10.86
N THR A 328 -27.23 20.61 -12.14
CA THR A 328 -26.35 21.02 -13.25
C THR A 328 -25.48 22.23 -12.90
N ARG A 329 -26.04 23.17 -12.15
CA ARG A 329 -25.39 24.39 -11.72
C ARG A 329 -24.24 24.13 -10.75
N ALA A 330 -24.42 23.22 -9.79
CA ALA A 330 -23.36 22.84 -8.84
C ALA A 330 -22.19 22.15 -9.54
N LYS A 331 -22.48 21.16 -10.40
CA LYS A 331 -21.48 20.48 -11.25
C LYS A 331 -20.72 21.50 -12.12
N SER A 332 -21.44 22.45 -12.72
CA SER A 332 -20.86 23.53 -13.52
C SER A 332 -19.88 24.43 -12.73
N TYR A 333 -20.21 24.78 -11.48
CA TYR A 333 -19.31 25.60 -10.65
C TYR A 333 -18.07 24.83 -10.22
N PHE A 334 -18.24 23.55 -9.89
CA PHE A 334 -17.12 22.69 -9.56
C PHE A 334 -16.11 22.61 -10.71
N LEU A 335 -16.60 22.42 -11.94
CA LEU A 335 -15.77 22.39 -13.15
C LEU A 335 -15.04 23.71 -13.38
N ASP A 336 -15.71 24.86 -13.22
CA ASP A 336 -15.07 26.17 -13.31
C ASP A 336 -13.92 26.27 -12.29
N GLY A 337 -14.16 25.98 -11.01
CA GLY A 337 -13.11 26.04 -9.98
C GLY A 337 -11.95 25.08 -10.26
N LEU A 338 -12.24 23.87 -10.74
CA LEU A 338 -11.24 22.86 -11.06
C LEU A 338 -10.35 23.28 -12.23
N PHE A 339 -10.94 23.78 -13.32
CA PHE A 339 -10.17 24.23 -14.48
C PHE A 339 -9.29 25.42 -14.14
N TRP A 340 -9.75 26.30 -13.25
CA TRP A 340 -8.97 27.43 -12.76
C TRP A 340 -7.82 26.99 -11.86
N ALA A 341 -8.04 25.99 -11.00
CA ALA A 341 -7.01 25.48 -10.09
C ALA A 341 -5.91 24.68 -10.78
N CYS A 342 -6.22 23.96 -11.86
CA CYS A 342 -5.32 22.94 -12.42
C CYS A 342 -4.95 23.13 -13.90
N ARG A 343 -5.69 23.92 -14.68
CA ARG A 343 -5.47 24.16 -16.12
C ARG A 343 -5.05 22.90 -16.89
N PRO A 344 -5.91 21.87 -16.93
CA PRO A 344 -5.53 20.57 -17.45
C PRO A 344 -5.23 20.60 -18.96
N LYS A 345 -4.15 19.96 -19.41
CA LYS A 345 -3.89 19.76 -20.86
C LYS A 345 -4.81 18.70 -21.46
N THR A 346 -5.08 17.65 -20.69
CA THR A 346 -5.96 16.55 -21.07
C THR A 346 -7.00 16.31 -19.98
N ILE A 347 -8.27 16.16 -20.37
CA ILE A 347 -9.35 15.76 -19.46
C ILE A 347 -9.86 14.40 -19.89
N VAL A 348 -10.03 13.48 -18.94
CA VAL A 348 -10.60 12.15 -19.14
C VAL A 348 -11.83 12.01 -18.25
N LEU A 349 -12.96 11.71 -18.90
CA LEU A 349 -14.26 11.53 -18.25
C LEU A 349 -14.71 10.07 -18.46
N PRO A 350 -14.64 9.20 -17.45
CA PRO A 350 -15.12 7.84 -17.56
C PRO A 350 -16.63 7.80 -17.80
N CYS A 351 -17.07 7.07 -18.83
CA CYS A 351 -18.47 6.95 -19.21
C CYS A 351 -19.13 5.72 -18.55
N MET A 352 -19.07 5.63 -17.22
CA MET A 352 -19.54 4.45 -16.48
C MET A 352 -20.96 4.58 -15.88
N TYR A 353 -21.57 5.77 -15.89
CA TYR A 353 -22.88 6.02 -15.27
C TYR A 353 -23.78 6.94 -16.13
N SER A 354 -25.09 6.93 -15.88
CA SER A 354 -26.07 7.79 -16.58
C SER A 354 -25.75 9.30 -16.45
N ASP A 355 -25.16 9.71 -15.33
CA ASP A 355 -24.65 11.06 -15.06
C ASP A 355 -23.46 11.47 -15.94
N SER A 356 -22.76 10.53 -16.56
CA SER A 356 -21.56 10.80 -17.37
C SER A 356 -21.86 11.65 -18.60
N ARG A 357 -23.03 11.50 -19.24
CA ARG A 357 -23.42 12.29 -20.43
C ARG A 357 -23.62 13.77 -20.08
N GLN A 358 -24.30 14.04 -18.96
CA GLN A 358 -24.53 15.42 -18.50
C GLN A 358 -23.20 16.10 -18.15
N LEU A 359 -22.29 15.38 -17.48
CA LEU A 359 -20.97 15.91 -17.14
C LEU A 359 -20.11 16.17 -18.39
N MET A 360 -20.18 15.30 -19.40
CA MET A 360 -19.51 15.47 -20.69
C MET A 360 -20.00 16.73 -21.41
N GLU A 361 -21.31 16.92 -21.54
CA GLU A 361 -21.89 18.11 -22.16
C GLU A 361 -21.51 19.40 -21.41
N LEU A 362 -21.54 19.36 -20.07
CA LEU A 362 -21.17 20.51 -19.24
C LEU A 362 -19.69 20.86 -19.39
N SER A 363 -18.81 19.87 -19.34
CA SER A 363 -17.38 20.06 -19.53
C SER A 363 -17.09 20.63 -20.92
N TYR A 364 -17.73 20.11 -21.96
CA TYR A 364 -17.61 20.66 -23.32
C TYR A 364 -18.08 22.11 -23.39
N LYS A 365 -19.27 22.43 -22.87
CA LYS A 365 -19.79 23.82 -22.83
C LYS A 365 -18.83 24.74 -22.09
N LYS A 366 -18.23 24.30 -20.98
CA LYS A 366 -17.31 25.08 -20.17
C LYS A 366 -15.94 25.29 -20.79
N LEU A 367 -15.41 24.31 -21.51
CA LEU A 367 -14.10 24.42 -22.14
C LEU A 367 -14.17 25.16 -23.48
N VAL A 368 -15.21 24.87 -24.27
CA VAL A 368 -15.31 25.33 -25.66
C VAL A 368 -16.13 26.60 -25.80
N LYS A 369 -17.19 26.81 -25.00
CA LYS A 369 -18.11 27.95 -25.17
C LYS A 369 -17.90 29.06 -24.14
N ASP A 370 -17.35 28.75 -22.96
CA ASP A 370 -17.13 29.74 -21.90
C ASP A 370 -15.82 30.51 -22.13
N ARG A 371 -15.93 31.75 -22.61
CA ARG A 371 -14.77 32.65 -22.86
C ARG A 371 -13.87 32.84 -21.64
N ARG A 372 -14.40 32.63 -20.42
CA ARG A 372 -13.62 32.73 -19.17
C ARG A 372 -12.59 31.61 -19.05
N ASN A 373 -12.91 30.43 -19.57
CA ASN A 373 -12.04 29.25 -19.52
C ASN A 373 -11.16 29.12 -20.77
N GLN A 374 -11.61 29.60 -21.94
CA GLN A 374 -10.86 29.55 -23.21
C GLN A 374 -9.45 30.15 -23.14
N ARG A 375 -9.21 31.13 -22.26
CA ARG A 375 -7.90 31.77 -22.06
C ARG A 375 -6.80 30.83 -21.55
N PHE A 376 -7.17 29.63 -21.07
CA PHE A 376 -6.25 28.69 -20.42
C PHE A 376 -6.00 27.41 -21.23
N PHE A 377 -6.66 27.22 -22.38
CA PHE A 377 -6.57 26.00 -23.19
C PHE A 377 -6.14 26.33 -24.62
N SER A 378 -4.88 26.67 -24.82
CA SER A 378 -4.27 26.74 -26.17
C SER A 378 -3.76 25.35 -26.56
N GLY A 379 -4.62 24.49 -27.11
CA GLY A 379 -4.17 23.23 -27.74
C GLY A 379 -4.92 21.94 -27.38
N LEU A 380 -6.21 21.98 -27.05
CA LEU A 380 -6.99 20.75 -26.81
C LEU A 380 -7.11 19.93 -28.12
N SER A 381 -6.43 18.78 -28.18
CA SER A 381 -6.76 17.70 -29.12
C SER A 381 -7.84 16.81 -28.49
N PHE A 382 -9.06 16.85 -29.02
CA PHE A 382 -10.07 15.85 -28.70
C PHE A 382 -9.65 14.54 -29.36
N GLY A 383 -9.22 13.57 -28.55
CA GLY A 383 -9.10 12.19 -29.02
C GLY A 383 -10.46 11.71 -29.50
N SER A 384 -10.54 11.33 -30.77
CA SER A 384 -11.75 10.84 -31.42
C SER A 384 -12.35 9.67 -30.64
N MET A 385 -13.54 9.88 -30.06
CA MET A 385 -14.42 8.78 -29.68
C MET A 385 -15.11 8.31 -30.96
N ILE A 386 -14.73 7.11 -31.43
CA ILE A 386 -15.62 6.22 -32.18
C ILE A 386 -16.11 5.18 -31.19
#